data_AF-A0A7C2BSY7-F1
#
_entry.id   AF-A0A7C2BSY7-F1
#
_cell.length_a   1.000
_cell.length_b   1.000
_cell.length_c   1.000
_cell.angle_alpha   90.00
_cell.angle_beta   90.00
_cell.angle_gamma   90.00
#
_symmetry.space_group_name_H-M   'P 1'
#
loop_
_entity.id
_entity.type
_entity.pdbx_description
1 polymer ?
#
loop_
_entity_poly.entity_id
_entity_poly.type
_entity_poly.pdbx_seq_one_letter_code
_entity_poly.pdbx_strand_id
1 'polypeptide(L)'
;MLDRQRQATEFTGGLEAATLKPWHVELIDGLIRKPRVLYFAYDTPDDREPLVVAARLMREIGFNHQRVGCYVLVGYRDDTIADALRRLHLCIDLDIQPFAMLYNGHKKTVTAEWKELQNVYTRPARCKRRHKGQFGRFFR
;
A
#
# COMPACT_ATOMS: atom_id res chain seq x y z
N MET A 1 22.28 -11.82 3.74
CA MET A 1 21.64 -11.95 5.06
C MET A 1 20.20 -12.48 4.95
N LEU A 2 19.33 -11.86 4.15
CA LEU A 2 17.92 -12.26 3.99
C LEU A 2 17.75 -13.69 3.47
N ASP A 3 18.54 -14.09 2.47
CA ASP A 3 18.43 -15.41 1.84
C ASP A 3 18.71 -16.60 2.78
N ARG A 4 19.48 -16.35 3.84
CA ARG A 4 19.82 -17.36 4.85
C ARG A 4 18.80 -17.44 5.99
N GLN A 5 17.76 -16.61 5.99
CA GLN A 5 16.77 -16.62 7.06
C GLN A 5 15.86 -17.84 6.96
N ARG A 6 15.49 -18.40 8.12
CA ARG A 6 14.60 -19.56 8.21
C ARG A 6 13.13 -19.19 7.94
N GLN A 7 12.76 -17.94 8.20
CA GLN A 7 11.42 -17.40 8.03
C GLN A 7 11.41 -16.32 6.95
N ALA A 8 10.27 -16.16 6.28
CA ALA A 8 10.07 -15.08 5.32
C ALA A 8 10.06 -13.73 6.03
N THR A 9 10.84 -12.77 5.52
CA THR A 9 10.91 -11.43 6.10
C THR A 9 9.63 -10.64 5.84
N GLU A 10 9.34 -9.70 6.75
CA GLU A 10 8.25 -8.74 6.62
C GLU A 10 8.82 -7.33 6.66
N PHE A 11 8.58 -6.54 5.61
CA PHE A 11 9.03 -5.16 5.55
C PHE A 11 7.92 -4.23 6.06
N THR A 12 7.59 -4.36 7.34
CA THR A 12 6.49 -3.62 7.98
C THR A 12 6.74 -2.12 8.10
N GLY A 13 8.01 -1.70 8.11
CA GLY A 13 8.43 -0.29 8.15
C GLY A 13 8.28 0.47 6.82
N GLY A 14 7.93 -0.23 5.74
CA GLY A 14 7.77 0.38 4.41
C GLY A 14 9.08 0.47 3.62
N LEU A 15 8.93 0.52 2.30
CA LEU A 15 9.96 0.83 1.32
C LEU A 15 9.60 2.15 0.62
N GLU A 16 10.61 2.92 0.25
CA GLU A 16 10.42 4.13 -0.54
C GLU A 16 10.26 3.77 -2.02
N ALA A 17 9.05 3.97 -2.57
CA ALA A 17 8.71 3.60 -3.93
C ALA A 17 9.60 4.31 -4.96
N ALA A 18 9.97 5.58 -4.72
CA ALA A 18 10.80 6.37 -5.62
C ALA A 18 12.25 5.83 -5.74
N THR A 19 12.69 5.06 -4.75
CA THR A 19 14.03 4.45 -4.75
C THR A 19 14.04 3.00 -5.25
N LEU A 20 12.86 2.41 -5.50
CA LEU A 20 12.76 1.05 -6.00
C LEU A 20 13.28 0.99 -7.45
N LYS A 21 14.28 0.13 -7.68
CA LYS A 21 14.92 -0.07 -8.98
C LYS A 21 14.74 -1.51 -9.41
N PRO A 22 14.79 -1.84 -10.73
CA PRO A 22 14.66 -3.20 -11.22
C PRO A 22 15.56 -4.21 -10.51
N TRP A 23 16.83 -3.86 -10.25
CA TRP A 23 17.76 -4.76 -9.55
C TRP A 23 17.36 -5.05 -8.10
N HIS A 24 16.65 -4.14 -7.39
CA HIS A 24 16.09 -4.45 -6.07
C HIS A 24 15.04 -5.57 -6.18
N VAL A 25 14.25 -5.53 -7.26
CA VAL A 25 13.16 -6.47 -7.51
C VAL A 25 13.70 -7.83 -7.92
N GLU A 26 14.76 -7.86 -8.73
CA GLU A 26 15.52 -9.09 -9.03
C GLU A 26 16.08 -9.74 -7.76
N LEU A 27 16.63 -8.94 -6.84
CA LEU A 27 17.09 -9.46 -5.55
C LEU A 27 15.97 -10.03 -4.70
N ILE A 28 14.79 -9.39 -4.69
CA ILE A 28 13.61 -9.87 -3.96
C ILE A 28 13.10 -11.19 -4.57
N ASP A 29 13.08 -11.28 -5.90
CA ASP A 29 12.61 -12.47 -6.62
C ASP A 29 13.53 -13.68 -6.40
N GLY A 30 14.84 -13.44 -6.38
CA GLY A 30 15.87 -14.46 -6.18
C GLY A 30 15.99 -14.99 -4.75
N LEU A 31 15.26 -14.45 -3.77
CA LEU A 31 15.29 -14.98 -2.40
C LEU A 31 14.66 -16.36 -2.34
N ILE A 32 15.33 -17.31 -1.67
CA ILE A 32 14.78 -18.66 -1.38
C ILE A 32 13.42 -18.56 -0.67
N ARG A 33 13.28 -17.56 0.22
CA ARG A 33 12.02 -17.22 0.89
C ARG A 33 11.62 -15.80 0.54
N LYS A 34 10.72 -15.67 -0.44
CA LYS A 34 10.11 -14.39 -0.81
C LYS A 34 9.48 -13.72 0.42
N PRO A 35 9.61 -12.39 0.56
CA PRO A 35 8.99 -11.64 1.66
C PRO A 35 7.51 -11.94 1.80
N ARG A 36 7.06 -12.08 3.05
CA ARG A 36 5.64 -12.32 3.35
C ARG A 36 4.80 -11.10 3.00
N VAL A 37 5.31 -9.91 3.30
CA VAL A 37 4.68 -8.64 2.95
C VAL A 37 5.72 -7.53 2.81
N LEU A 38 5.46 -6.62 1.89
CA LEU A 38 6.16 -5.36 1.68
C LEU A 38 5.14 -4.23 1.77
N TYR A 39 5.52 -3.12 2.40
CA TYR A 39 4.68 -1.93 2.44
C TYR A 39 5.36 -0.79 1.67
N PHE A 40 4.57 0.09 1.06
CA PHE A 40 5.01 1.39 0.55
C PHE A 40 4.28 2.51 1.31
N ALA A 41 4.66 3.76 1.08
CA ALA A 41 3.94 4.94 1.57
C ALA A 41 3.28 5.69 0.41
N TYR A 42 2.16 6.35 0.70
CA TYR A 42 1.50 7.32 -0.18
C TYR A 42 0.99 8.47 0.67
N ASP A 43 1.89 9.41 0.95
CA ASP A 43 1.66 10.52 1.86
C ASP A 43 1.31 11.81 1.11
N THR A 44 1.94 12.02 -0.05
CA THR A 44 1.82 13.22 -0.88
C THR A 44 1.45 12.87 -2.33
N PRO A 45 0.89 13.81 -3.12
CA PRO A 45 0.57 13.55 -4.52
C PRO A 45 1.73 13.03 -5.36
N ASP A 46 2.96 13.46 -5.06
CA ASP A 46 4.18 13.10 -5.81
C ASP A 46 4.56 11.62 -5.64
N ASP A 47 4.05 10.93 -4.62
CA ASP A 47 4.29 9.49 -4.42
C ASP A 47 3.51 8.63 -5.43
N ARG A 48 2.54 9.22 -6.15
CA ARG A 48 1.66 8.51 -7.07
C ARG A 48 2.43 7.75 -8.15
N GLU A 49 3.26 8.46 -8.90
CA GLU A 49 3.97 7.86 -10.05
C GLU A 49 4.99 6.80 -9.61
N PRO A 50 5.84 7.06 -8.60
CA PRO A 50 6.65 6.03 -7.98
C PRO A 50 5.88 4.78 -7.57
N LEU A 51 4.71 4.94 -6.93
CA LEU A 51 3.90 3.82 -6.47
C LEU A 51 3.35 2.99 -7.65
N VAL A 52 2.96 3.63 -8.75
CA VAL A 52 2.51 2.93 -9.98
C VAL A 52 3.65 2.08 -10.56
N VAL A 53 4.85 2.65 -10.65
CA VAL A 53 6.05 1.93 -11.14
C VAL A 53 6.38 0.76 -10.21
N ALA A 54 6.37 1.00 -8.90
CA ALA A 54 6.63 -0.04 -7.91
C ALA A 54 5.60 -1.18 -7.98
N ALA A 55 4.32 -0.86 -8.12
CA ALA A 55 3.25 -1.85 -8.29
C ALA A 55 3.49 -2.74 -9.50
N ARG A 56 3.88 -2.14 -10.63
CA ARG A 56 4.19 -2.88 -11.87
C ARG A 56 5.36 -3.84 -11.66
N LEU A 57 6.48 -3.35 -11.12
CA LEU A 57 7.66 -4.19 -10.89
C LEU A 57 7.37 -5.33 -9.90
N MET A 58 6.62 -5.06 -8.83
CA MET A 58 6.21 -6.10 -7.89
C MET A 58 5.31 -7.15 -8.55
N ARG A 59 4.39 -6.72 -9.42
CA ARG A 59 3.53 -7.64 -10.15
C ARG A 59 4.31 -8.55 -11.11
N GLU A 60 5.35 -8.04 -11.74
CA GLU A 60 6.23 -8.82 -12.63
C GLU A 60 6.85 -10.03 -11.92
N ILE A 61 7.11 -9.94 -10.61
CA ILE A 61 7.63 -11.04 -9.78
C ILE A 61 6.55 -11.83 -9.03
N GLY A 62 5.29 -11.65 -9.42
CA GLY A 62 4.12 -12.36 -8.91
C GLY A 62 3.58 -11.86 -7.56
N PHE A 63 3.97 -10.67 -7.12
CA PHE A 63 3.42 -10.06 -5.92
C PHE A 63 2.08 -9.37 -6.23
N ASN A 64 1.16 -9.43 -5.27
CA ASN A 64 -0.19 -8.86 -5.36
C ASN A 64 -0.59 -8.26 -4.01
N HIS A 65 -1.85 -7.85 -3.87
CA HIS A 65 -2.37 -7.19 -2.66
C HIS A 65 -2.29 -8.06 -1.38
N GLN A 66 -1.99 -9.36 -1.48
CA GLN A 66 -1.74 -10.20 -0.31
C GLN A 66 -0.31 -10.05 0.23
N ARG A 67 0.61 -9.56 -0.60
CA ARG A 67 2.04 -9.40 -0.30
C ARG A 67 2.53 -7.95 -0.42
N VAL A 68 1.73 -7.06 -1.01
CA VAL A 68 2.05 -5.63 -1.14
C VAL A 68 0.96 -4.82 -0.46
N GLY A 69 1.36 -4.02 0.51
CA GLY A 69 0.54 -3.02 1.19
C GLY A 69 1.02 -1.60 0.89
N CYS A 70 0.16 -0.63 1.16
CA CYS A 70 0.54 0.78 1.14
C CYS A 70 -0.12 1.51 2.31
N TYR A 71 0.69 2.20 3.10
CA TYR A 71 0.22 3.15 4.10
C TYR A 71 -0.15 4.44 3.38
N VAL A 72 -1.42 4.82 3.45
CA VAL A 72 -1.96 5.99 2.75
C VAL A 72 -2.32 7.06 3.78
N LEU A 73 -1.63 8.20 3.77
CA LEU A 73 -1.96 9.31 4.65
C LEU A 73 -3.30 9.92 4.26
N VAL A 74 -4.20 10.06 5.25
CA VAL A 74 -5.53 10.66 5.04
C VAL A 74 -5.86 11.65 6.16
N GLY A 75 -6.68 12.65 5.87
CA GLY A 75 -7.09 13.70 6.80
C GLY A 75 -5.98 14.73 7.11
N TYR A 76 -4.90 14.76 6.33
CA TYR A 76 -3.80 15.72 6.53
C TYR A 76 -3.98 16.96 5.67
N ARG A 77 -4.02 18.16 6.28
CA ARG A 77 -4.01 19.49 5.64
C ARG A 77 -4.92 19.63 4.40
N ASP A 78 -6.11 20.20 4.60
CA ASP A 78 -7.11 20.47 3.55
C ASP A 78 -7.60 19.23 2.76
N ASP A 79 -7.13 18.04 3.14
CA ASP A 79 -7.53 16.77 2.57
C ASP A 79 -9.03 16.49 2.79
N THR A 80 -9.66 15.99 1.73
CA THR A 80 -11.07 15.64 1.70
C THR A 80 -11.25 14.14 1.68
N ILE A 81 -12.44 13.66 2.06
CA ILE A 81 -12.77 12.23 1.96
C ILE A 81 -12.65 11.74 0.51
N ALA A 82 -12.98 12.59 -0.46
CA ALA A 82 -12.86 12.28 -1.88
C ALA A 82 -11.38 12.11 -2.30
N ASP A 83 -10.49 13.00 -1.85
CA ASP A 83 -9.05 12.91 -2.09
C ASP A 83 -8.43 11.66 -1.48
N ALA A 84 -8.78 11.38 -0.22
CA ALA A 84 -8.38 10.15 0.45
C ALA A 84 -8.86 8.90 -0.29
N LEU A 85 -10.14 8.86 -0.69
CA LEU A 85 -10.69 7.73 -1.44
C LEU A 85 -10.02 7.55 -2.81
N ARG A 86 -9.68 8.64 -3.51
CA ARG A 86 -8.92 8.55 -4.77
C ARG A 86 -7.59 7.84 -4.58
N ARG A 87 -6.84 8.20 -3.53
CA ARG A 87 -5.55 7.55 -3.21
C ARG A 87 -5.72 6.09 -2.82
N LEU A 88 -6.70 5.78 -1.96
CA LEU A 88 -6.98 4.41 -1.52
C LEU A 88 -7.44 3.51 -2.68
N HIS A 89 -8.28 4.02 -3.58
CA HIS A 89 -8.73 3.29 -4.76
C HIS A 89 -7.59 3.09 -5.75
N LEU A 90 -6.69 4.05 -5.93
CA LEU A 90 -5.49 3.86 -6.75
C LEU A 90 -4.70 2.62 -6.27
N CYS A 91 -4.46 2.48 -4.96
CA CYS A 91 -3.78 1.29 -4.44
C CYS A 91 -4.52 0.00 -4.83
N ILE A 92 -5.84 -0.04 -4.69
CA ILE A 92 -6.65 -1.21 -5.06
C ILE A 92 -6.52 -1.51 -6.56
N ASP A 93 -6.63 -0.50 -7.41
CA ASP A 93 -6.51 -0.63 -8.85
C ASP A 93 -5.12 -1.18 -9.25
N LEU A 94 -4.08 -0.77 -8.51
CA LEU A 94 -2.69 -1.24 -8.64
C LEU A 94 -2.43 -2.63 -8.03
N ASP A 95 -3.46 -3.34 -7.53
CA ASP A 95 -3.31 -4.62 -6.82
C ASP A 95 -2.49 -4.52 -5.53
N ILE A 96 -2.62 -3.41 -4.79
CA ILE A 96 -1.98 -3.15 -3.50
C ILE A 96 -3.05 -3.07 -2.42
N GLN A 97 -2.80 -3.65 -1.24
CA GLN A 97 -3.69 -3.49 -0.09
C GLN A 97 -3.47 -2.12 0.57
N PRO A 98 -4.43 -1.17 0.47
CA PRO A 98 -4.31 0.10 1.18
C PRO A 98 -4.49 -0.09 2.69
N PHE A 99 -3.86 0.81 3.45
CA PHE A 99 -4.02 1.00 4.89
C PHE A 99 -4.17 2.50 5.16
N ALA A 100 -5.38 2.94 5.52
CA ALA A 100 -5.65 4.36 5.79
C ALA A 100 -5.00 4.82 7.11
N MET A 101 -3.96 5.64 6.98
CA MET A 101 -3.24 6.30 8.06
C MET A 101 -3.88 7.66 8.33
N LEU A 102 -4.91 7.68 9.17
CA LEU A 102 -5.64 8.90 9.49
C LEU A 102 -4.81 9.82 10.40
N TYR A 103 -4.48 10.99 9.88
CA TYR A 103 -3.82 12.05 10.62
C TYR A 103 -4.79 12.64 11.66
N ASN A 104 -4.42 12.58 12.93
CA ASN A 104 -5.18 13.14 14.04
C ASN A 104 -4.52 14.39 14.66
N GLY A 105 -3.30 14.75 14.24
CA GLY A 105 -2.54 15.89 14.75
C GLY A 105 -2.49 15.94 16.29
N HIS A 106 -2.49 17.16 16.85
CA HIS A 106 -2.51 17.36 18.31
C HIS A 106 -3.87 17.77 18.90
N LYS A 107 -4.85 18.28 18.12
CA LYS A 107 -6.09 18.87 18.66
C LYS A 107 -7.35 18.87 17.75
N LYS A 108 -7.48 18.01 16.73
CA LYS A 108 -8.75 17.96 15.97
C LYS A 108 -9.60 16.76 16.36
N THR A 109 -10.84 17.02 16.77
CA THR A 109 -11.89 16.00 16.86
C THR A 109 -12.07 15.41 15.47
N VAL A 110 -11.64 14.17 15.29
CA VAL A 110 -11.85 13.40 14.06
C VAL A 110 -13.35 13.14 13.87
N THR A 111 -13.89 13.50 12.70
CA THR A 111 -15.30 13.27 12.36
C THR A 111 -15.63 11.77 12.25
N ALA A 112 -16.91 11.42 12.36
CA ALA A 112 -17.35 10.03 12.20
C ALA A 112 -17.00 9.45 10.82
N GLU A 113 -17.03 10.29 9.78
CA GLU A 113 -16.74 9.89 8.40
C GLU A 113 -15.29 9.43 8.22
N TRP A 114 -14.32 10.19 8.77
CA TRP A 114 -12.92 9.80 8.76
C TRP A 114 -12.65 8.51 9.53
N LYS A 115 -13.33 8.31 10.68
CA LYS A 115 -13.23 7.06 11.46
C LYS A 115 -13.76 5.87 10.67
N GLU A 116 -14.88 6.04 9.97
CA GLU A 116 -15.45 4.96 9.16
C GLU A 116 -14.56 4.63 7.96
N LEU A 117 -14.02 5.66 7.29
CA LEU A 117 -13.00 5.46 6.26
C LEU A 117 -11.83 4.63 6.80
N GLN A 118 -11.22 5.07 7.91
CA GLN A 118 -10.11 4.36 8.54
C GLN A 118 -10.48 2.91 8.89
N ASN A 119 -11.65 2.68 9.48
CA ASN A 119 -12.12 1.36 9.90
C ASN A 119 -12.28 0.38 8.72
N VAL A 120 -12.69 0.87 7.55
CA VAL A 120 -12.78 0.06 6.33
C VAL A 120 -11.40 -0.35 5.82
N TYR A 121 -10.48 0.61 5.74
CA TYR A 121 -9.21 0.42 5.03
C TYR A 121 -8.05 -0.04 5.92
N THR A 122 -8.13 0.06 7.25
CA THR A 122 -7.13 -0.55 8.16
C THR A 122 -7.30 -2.06 8.32
N ARG A 123 -8.43 -2.62 7.86
CA ARG A 123 -8.76 -4.04 8.00
C ARG A 123 -8.86 -4.70 6.63
N PRO A 124 -7.87 -5.50 6.19
CA PRO A 124 -7.87 -6.14 4.87
C PRO A 124 -9.16 -6.90 4.56
N ALA A 125 -9.75 -7.60 5.54
CA ALA A 125 -11.00 -8.32 5.34
C ALA A 125 -12.19 -7.41 4.97
N ARG A 126 -12.28 -6.22 5.59
CA ARG A 126 -13.35 -5.24 5.29
C ARG A 126 -13.11 -4.59 3.93
N CYS A 127 -11.88 -4.17 3.66
CA CYS A 127 -11.46 -3.63 2.37
C CYS A 127 -11.76 -4.61 1.23
N LYS A 128 -11.33 -5.87 1.35
CA LYS A 128 -11.59 -6.92 0.34
C LYS A 128 -13.07 -7.18 0.13
N ARG A 129 -13.88 -7.18 1.19
CA ARG A 129 -15.33 -7.32 1.08
C ARG A 129 -15.95 -6.15 0.31
N ARG A 130 -15.51 -4.92 0.58
CA ARG A 130 -16.01 -3.70 -0.10
C ARG A 130 -15.60 -3.65 -1.58
N HIS A 131 -14.41 -4.12 -1.91
CA HIS A 131 -13.81 -4.02 -3.25
C HIS A 131 -13.65 -5.38 -3.95
N LYS A 132 -14.58 -6.30 -3.72
CA LYS A 132 -14.53 -7.66 -4.29
C LYS A 132 -14.41 -7.60 -5.82
N GLY A 133 -13.35 -8.21 -6.36
CA GLY A 133 -13.09 -8.22 -7.82
C GLY A 133 -12.58 -6.90 -8.41
N GLN A 134 -12.18 -5.94 -7.59
CA GLN A 134 -11.64 -4.65 -8.06
C GLN A 134 -10.10 -4.58 -8.04
N PHE A 135 -9.45 -5.46 -7.27
CA PHE A 135 -8.00 -5.49 -7.20
C PHE A 135 -7.34 -5.78 -8.55
N GLY A 136 -6.32 -4.98 -8.86
CA GLY A 136 -5.46 -5.14 -10.04
C GLY A 136 -6.12 -4.80 -11.37
N ARG A 137 -7.21 -4.03 -11.37
CA ARG A 137 -7.90 -3.57 -12.60
C ARG A 137 -7.05 -2.65 -13.47
N PHE A 138 -6.06 -1.97 -12.91
CA PHE A 138 -5.18 -1.08 -13.66
C PHE A 138 -4.39 -1.79 -14.77
N PHE A 139 -4.14 -3.10 -14.61
CA PHE A 139 -3.32 -3.90 -15.51
C PHE A 139 -4.11 -5.01 -16.22
N ARG A 140 -5.44 -4.89 -16.30
CA ARG A 140 -6.29 -5.82 -17.05
C ARG A 140 -6.53 -5.33 -18.46
#